data_AF-A0A258CHC0-F1
#
_entry.id   AF-A0A258CHC0-F1
#
_cell.length_a   1.000
_cell.length_b   1.000
_cell.length_c   1.000
_cell.angle_alpha   90.00
_cell.angle_beta   90.00
_cell.angle_gamma   90.00
#
_symmetry.space_group_name_H-M   'P 1'
#
loop_
_entity.id
_entity.type
_entity.pdbx_description
1 polymer ?
#
loop_
_entity_poly.entity_id
_entity_poly.type
_entity_poly.pdbx_seq_one_letter_code
_entity_poly.pdbx_strand_id
1 'polypeptide(L)'
;MAGILDSVDQRTRLVGQNRLEILMFRLSGRQKFAINVFKVQEVVQLPKMTLMPHRHGSVCGVVNLRGQTLPVIDLSRAIGLRPLVPDENSTIIVTEYNRSVQAFLVGGVDRILNLNWEEVLPPPATAGRQHYLTAITKVEDQLVEVIDVEKVLAEIVPYDSSISPERLADPVLEHAKGREVLCVDDSGVALAQLRSTLGQLGIIVHTASDGLKGLGKLKAWA
;
A
#
# COMPACT_ATOMS: atom_id res chain seq x y z
N MET A 1 -8.86 -4.09 32.45
CA MET A 1 -8.38 -2.84 31.85
C MET A 1 -6.88 -2.85 31.47
N ALA A 2 -6.10 -3.89 31.80
CA ALA A 2 -4.68 -3.99 31.44
C ALA A 2 -4.40 -4.31 29.95
N GLY A 3 -5.27 -5.08 29.28
CA GLY A 3 -5.00 -5.57 27.91
C GLY A 3 -5.00 -4.53 26.79
N ILE A 4 -5.67 -3.38 26.97
CA ILE A 4 -5.71 -2.33 25.93
C ILE A 4 -4.40 -1.54 25.93
N LEU A 5 -3.87 -1.22 27.12
CA LEU A 5 -2.58 -0.54 27.23
C LEU A 5 -1.43 -1.45 26.78
N ASP A 6 -1.45 -2.74 27.13
CA ASP A 6 -0.42 -3.69 26.68
C ASP A 6 -0.41 -3.90 25.15
N SER A 7 -1.58 -3.91 24.50
CA SER A 7 -1.67 -4.02 23.03
C SER A 7 -1.22 -2.74 22.31
N VAL A 8 -1.46 -1.56 22.91
CA VAL A 8 -0.92 -0.28 22.43
C VAL A 8 0.59 -0.23 22.65
N ASP A 9 1.10 -0.69 23.80
CA ASP A 9 2.53 -0.73 24.11
C ASP A 9 3.28 -1.73 23.21
N GLN A 10 2.69 -2.89 22.90
CA GLN A 10 3.24 -3.82 21.92
C GLN A 10 3.34 -3.18 20.53
N ARG A 11 2.26 -2.54 20.05
CA ARG A 11 2.27 -1.84 18.75
C ARG A 11 3.26 -0.67 18.73
N THR A 12 3.43 0.04 19.84
CA THR A 12 4.35 1.18 19.93
C THR A 12 5.82 0.73 20.03
N ARG A 13 6.10 -0.39 20.72
CA ARG A 13 7.45 -0.99 20.76
C ARG A 13 7.89 -1.59 19.44
N LEU A 14 6.97 -2.04 18.58
CA LEU A 14 7.30 -2.43 17.19
C LEU A 14 7.91 -1.27 16.41
N VAL A 15 7.41 -0.04 16.62
CA VAL A 15 7.98 1.18 16.02
C VAL A 15 9.38 1.48 16.57
N GLY A 16 9.64 1.16 17.85
CA GLY A 16 10.94 1.35 18.50
C GLY A 16 12.01 0.30 18.18
N GLN A 17 11.64 -0.86 17.61
CA GLN A 17 12.56 -1.97 17.31
C GLN A 17 12.78 -2.22 15.81
N ASN A 18 12.24 -1.36 14.93
CA ASN A 18 12.38 -1.51 13.47
C ASN A 18 11.92 -2.90 12.97
N ARG A 19 10.73 -3.33 13.41
CA ARG A 19 10.17 -4.66 13.08
C ARG A 19 9.06 -4.54 12.03
N LEU A 20 9.09 -5.42 11.03
CA LEU A 20 8.05 -5.51 9.99
C LEU A 20 7.07 -6.62 10.32
N GLU A 21 5.78 -6.31 10.33
CA GLU A 21 4.75 -7.34 10.28
C GLU A 21 4.23 -7.51 8.86
N ILE A 22 4.36 -8.73 8.32
CA ILE A 22 3.83 -9.08 7.01
C ILE A 22 2.76 -10.17 7.13
N LEU A 23 1.67 -10.01 6.40
CA LEU A 23 0.69 -11.06 6.16
C LEU A 23 1.12 -11.85 4.92
N MET A 24 1.46 -13.12 5.11
CA MET A 24 1.78 -14.00 3.99
C MET A 24 0.52 -14.59 3.36
N PHE A 25 0.52 -14.66 2.04
CA PHE A 25 -0.57 -15.23 1.25
C PHE A 25 -0.03 -15.90 -0.02
N ARG A 26 -0.93 -16.54 -0.75
CA ARG A 26 -0.69 -17.13 -2.06
C ARG A 26 -1.62 -16.53 -3.09
N LEU A 27 -1.13 -16.45 -4.31
CA LEU A 27 -1.93 -16.19 -5.49
C LEU A 27 -2.21 -17.54 -6.16
N SER A 28 -1.65 -17.78 -7.34
CA SER A 28 -1.65 -19.11 -7.97
C SER A 28 -0.36 -19.86 -7.68
N GLY A 29 -0.44 -21.18 -7.53
CA GLY A 29 0.73 -22.03 -7.34
C GLY A 29 1.37 -21.97 -5.94
N ARG A 30 2.68 -22.26 -5.88
CA ARG A 30 3.41 -22.45 -4.60
C ARG A 30 4.11 -21.19 -4.10
N GLN A 31 4.31 -20.19 -4.96
CA GLN A 31 5.00 -18.95 -4.64
C GLN A 31 4.29 -18.20 -3.50
N LYS A 32 5.08 -17.65 -2.59
CA LYS A 32 4.61 -16.93 -1.42
C LYS A 32 4.76 -15.44 -1.65
N PHE A 33 3.69 -14.73 -1.33
CA PHE A 33 3.62 -13.28 -1.38
C PHE A 33 3.30 -12.76 0.01
N ALA A 34 3.53 -11.47 0.20
CA ALA A 34 3.31 -10.80 1.45
C ALA A 34 2.76 -9.38 1.23
N ILE A 35 2.06 -8.88 2.23
CA ILE A 35 1.66 -7.48 2.34
C ILE A 35 1.98 -7.01 3.75
N ASN A 36 2.41 -5.75 3.92
CA ASN A 36 2.58 -5.16 5.23
C ASN A 36 1.24 -5.17 5.99
N VAL A 37 1.21 -5.65 7.23
CA VAL A 37 -0.02 -5.74 8.03
C VAL A 37 -0.61 -4.36 8.31
N PHE A 38 0.19 -3.29 8.39
CA PHE A 38 -0.34 -1.92 8.56
C PHE A 38 -1.25 -1.45 7.43
N LYS A 39 -1.14 -2.11 6.27
CA LYS A 39 -1.94 -1.87 5.08
C LYS A 39 -3.23 -2.69 5.06
N VAL A 40 -3.43 -3.60 6.01
CA VAL A 40 -4.56 -4.54 6.06
C VAL A 40 -5.54 -4.09 7.15
N GLN A 41 -6.80 -3.88 6.77
CA GLN A 41 -7.88 -3.67 7.73
C GLN A 41 -8.39 -5.00 8.31
N GLU A 42 -8.73 -5.94 7.42
CA GLU A 42 -9.19 -7.27 7.81
C GLU A 42 -9.00 -8.30 6.69
N VAL A 43 -9.07 -9.57 7.05
CA VAL A 43 -8.97 -10.71 6.14
C VAL A 43 -10.26 -11.51 6.26
N VAL A 44 -10.93 -11.76 5.15
CA VAL A 44 -12.25 -12.42 5.13
C VAL A 44 -12.27 -13.48 4.04
N GLN A 45 -12.87 -14.64 4.32
CA GLN A 45 -13.15 -15.62 3.26
C GLN A 45 -14.01 -14.97 2.16
N LEU A 46 -13.74 -15.32 0.90
CA LEU A 46 -14.39 -14.69 -0.24
C LEU A 46 -15.93 -14.84 -0.15
N PRO A 47 -16.69 -13.75 0.06
CA PRO A 47 -18.13 -13.79 0.00
C PRO A 47 -18.62 -13.95 -1.45
N LYS A 48 -19.92 -14.20 -1.62
CA LYS A 48 -20.52 -14.14 -2.95
C LYS A 48 -20.28 -12.76 -3.57
N MET A 49 -19.63 -12.77 -4.74
CA MET A 49 -19.38 -11.56 -5.52
C MET A 49 -20.54 -11.26 -6.46
N THR A 50 -20.84 -9.98 -6.63
CA THR A 50 -21.72 -9.46 -7.67
C THR A 50 -20.88 -8.83 -8.77
N LEU A 51 -21.19 -9.13 -10.02
CA LEU A 51 -20.47 -8.55 -11.17
C LEU A 51 -20.75 -7.05 -11.28
N MET A 52 -19.68 -6.27 -11.50
CA MET A 52 -19.76 -4.84 -11.78
C MET A 52 -19.69 -4.60 -13.30
N PRO A 53 -20.67 -3.89 -13.91
CA PRO A 53 -20.59 -3.42 -15.30
C PRO A 53 -19.47 -2.39 -15.50
N HIS A 54 -18.90 -2.30 -16.71
CA HIS A 54 -17.87 -1.30 -17.09
C HIS A 54 -16.65 -1.22 -16.14
N ARG A 55 -16.32 -2.33 -15.48
CA ARG A 55 -15.21 -2.40 -14.53
C ARG A 55 -13.85 -2.52 -15.22
N HIS A 56 -12.80 -2.08 -14.54
CA HIS A 56 -11.42 -2.35 -14.97
C HIS A 56 -11.17 -3.87 -15.04
N GLY A 57 -10.31 -4.32 -15.95
CA GLY A 57 -10.09 -5.75 -16.21
C GLY A 57 -9.63 -6.54 -14.97
N SER A 58 -8.87 -5.92 -14.07
CA SER A 58 -8.42 -6.52 -12.82
C SER A 58 -9.47 -6.57 -11.72
N VAL A 59 -10.63 -5.92 -11.90
CA VAL A 59 -11.73 -5.96 -10.92
C VAL A 59 -12.60 -7.19 -11.19
N CYS A 60 -12.78 -8.04 -10.19
CA CYS A 60 -13.65 -9.22 -10.26
C CYS A 60 -15.13 -8.83 -10.18
N GLY A 61 -15.44 -7.85 -9.33
CA GLY A 61 -16.80 -7.45 -9.00
C GLY A 61 -16.83 -6.66 -7.70
N VAL A 62 -17.94 -6.77 -6.98
CA VAL A 62 -18.13 -6.18 -5.65
C VAL A 62 -18.60 -7.22 -4.65
N VAL A 63 -18.31 -6.99 -3.38
CA VAL A 63 -18.85 -7.74 -2.24
C VAL A 63 -19.53 -6.76 -1.29
N ASN A 64 -20.57 -7.22 -0.60
CA ASN A 64 -21.11 -6.49 0.54
C ASN A 64 -20.46 -7.05 1.82
N LEU A 65 -19.71 -6.21 2.52
CA LEU A 65 -19.11 -6.54 3.80
C LEU A 65 -19.67 -5.59 4.85
N ARG A 66 -20.46 -6.13 5.79
CA ARG A 66 -21.10 -5.37 6.88
C ARG A 66 -21.86 -4.12 6.41
N GLY A 67 -22.58 -4.23 5.28
CA GLY A 67 -23.37 -3.13 4.70
C GLY A 67 -22.57 -2.20 3.78
N GLN A 68 -21.25 -2.32 3.72
CA GLN A 68 -20.40 -1.56 2.80
C GLN A 68 -20.15 -2.37 1.53
N THR A 69 -20.37 -1.75 0.37
CA THR A 69 -20.04 -2.35 -0.93
C THR A 69 -18.58 -2.07 -1.27
N LEU A 70 -17.76 -3.12 -1.34
CA LEU A 70 -16.33 -3.03 -1.60
C LEU A 70 -16.01 -3.60 -3.00
N PRO A 71 -15.21 -2.92 -3.83
CA PRO A 71 -14.69 -3.51 -5.05
C PRO A 71 -13.66 -4.60 -4.71
N VAL A 72 -13.73 -5.71 -5.43
CA VAL A 72 -12.78 -6.83 -5.31
C VAL A 72 -11.88 -6.85 -6.52
N ILE A 73 -10.58 -6.77 -6.28
CA ILE A 73 -9.51 -6.75 -7.28
C ILE A 73 -8.79 -8.10 -7.27
N ASP A 74 -8.69 -8.77 -8.42
CA ASP A 74 -7.81 -9.93 -8.59
C ASP A 74 -6.36 -9.49 -8.52
N LEU A 75 -5.70 -9.75 -7.38
CA LEU A 75 -4.33 -9.31 -7.18
C LEU A 75 -3.36 -10.02 -8.15
N SER A 76 -3.62 -11.29 -8.48
CA SER A 76 -2.80 -12.05 -9.44
C SER A 76 -2.84 -11.41 -10.81
N ARG A 77 -4.04 -11.12 -11.30
CA ARG A 77 -4.21 -10.41 -12.58
C ARG A 77 -3.60 -9.01 -12.53
N ALA A 78 -3.79 -8.30 -11.43
CA ALA A 78 -3.33 -6.94 -11.25
C ALA A 78 -1.81 -6.79 -11.34
N ILE A 79 -1.05 -7.78 -10.85
CA ILE A 79 0.42 -7.79 -10.93
C ILE A 79 0.95 -8.49 -12.20
N GLY A 80 0.09 -8.76 -13.19
CA GLY A 80 0.47 -9.35 -14.48
C GLY A 80 0.58 -10.88 -14.50
N LEU A 81 0.12 -11.57 -13.45
CA LEU A 81 0.04 -13.03 -13.43
C LEU A 81 -1.30 -13.53 -13.99
N ARG A 82 -1.44 -14.86 -14.10
CA ARG A 82 -2.69 -15.48 -14.53
C ARG A 82 -3.83 -15.14 -13.53
N PRO A 83 -5.03 -14.78 -14.01
CA PRO A 83 -6.17 -14.52 -13.13
C PRO A 83 -6.49 -15.72 -12.23
N LEU A 84 -6.95 -15.44 -11.03
CA LEU A 84 -7.37 -16.47 -10.08
C LEU A 84 -8.72 -17.05 -10.49
N VAL A 85 -8.86 -18.36 -10.29
CA VAL A 85 -10.16 -19.04 -10.28
C VAL A 85 -10.52 -19.24 -8.82
N PRO A 86 -11.53 -18.52 -8.28
CA PRO A 86 -11.88 -18.63 -6.89
C PRO A 86 -12.33 -20.04 -6.51
N ASP A 87 -11.88 -20.48 -5.34
CA ASP A 87 -12.23 -21.74 -4.69
C ASP A 87 -12.64 -21.50 -3.22
N GLU A 88 -12.82 -22.56 -2.45
CA GLU A 88 -13.19 -22.51 -1.02
C GLU A 88 -12.11 -21.91 -0.10
N ASN A 89 -10.84 -21.87 -0.55
CA ASN A 89 -9.72 -21.29 0.20
C ASN A 89 -9.51 -19.81 -0.15
N SER A 90 -10.13 -19.35 -1.23
CA SER A 90 -9.98 -17.99 -1.72
C SER A 90 -10.46 -16.99 -0.69
N THR A 91 -9.60 -16.00 -0.46
CA THR A 91 -9.74 -15.03 0.62
C THR A 91 -9.64 -13.64 0.03
N ILE A 92 -10.30 -12.67 0.65
CA ILE A 92 -10.12 -11.26 0.36
C ILE A 92 -9.33 -10.58 1.48
N ILE A 93 -8.30 -9.82 1.10
CA ILE A 93 -7.55 -8.94 1.99
C ILE A 93 -8.12 -7.54 1.82
N VAL A 94 -8.84 -7.05 2.83
CA VAL A 94 -9.42 -5.70 2.83
C VAL A 94 -8.33 -4.72 3.23
N THR A 95 -8.11 -3.71 2.40
CA THR A 95 -7.13 -2.65 2.64
C THR A 95 -7.79 -1.28 2.56
N GLU A 96 -7.15 -0.28 3.14
CA GLU A 96 -7.59 1.11 3.07
C GLU A 96 -6.43 2.00 2.66
N TYR A 97 -6.66 2.81 1.64
CA TYR A 97 -5.70 3.80 1.15
C TYR A 97 -6.41 5.06 0.73
N ASN A 98 -5.89 6.22 1.12
CA ASN A 98 -6.50 7.51 0.83
C ASN A 98 -8.00 7.54 1.16
N ARG A 99 -8.38 6.96 2.31
CA ARG A 99 -9.78 6.85 2.78
C ARG A 99 -10.69 6.03 1.87
N SER A 100 -10.12 5.26 0.95
CA SER A 100 -10.82 4.34 0.06
C SER A 100 -10.55 2.90 0.49
N VAL A 101 -11.63 2.19 0.81
CA VAL A 101 -11.60 0.79 1.23
C VAL A 101 -11.90 -0.11 0.04
N GLN A 102 -11.06 -1.12 -0.14
CA GLN A 102 -11.12 -2.03 -1.27
C GLN A 102 -10.52 -3.38 -0.86
N ALA A 103 -10.80 -4.41 -1.66
CA ALA A 103 -10.44 -5.77 -1.29
C ALA A 103 -9.61 -6.44 -2.40
N PHE A 104 -8.53 -7.11 -2.02
CA PHE A 104 -7.73 -7.91 -2.93
C PHE A 104 -8.10 -9.39 -2.81
N LEU A 105 -8.56 -9.99 -3.90
CA LEU A 105 -8.71 -11.43 -4.03
C LEU A 105 -7.32 -12.08 -4.09
N VAL A 106 -7.11 -13.03 -3.19
CA VAL A 106 -5.93 -13.90 -3.12
C VAL A 106 -6.39 -15.37 -3.06
N GLY A 107 -5.52 -16.30 -3.47
CA GLY A 107 -5.82 -17.72 -3.44
C GLY A 107 -5.92 -18.30 -2.03
N GLY A 108 -5.32 -17.62 -1.05
CA GLY A 108 -5.47 -17.95 0.36
C GLY A 108 -4.42 -17.27 1.22
N VAL A 109 -4.75 -16.98 2.46
CA VAL A 109 -3.81 -16.46 3.46
C VAL A 109 -3.13 -17.60 4.20
N ASP A 110 -1.92 -17.35 4.69
CA ASP A 110 -1.12 -18.34 5.44
C ASP A 110 -1.03 -17.93 6.90
N ARG A 111 -0.16 -16.95 7.20
CA ARG A 111 0.11 -16.49 8.57
C ARG A 111 0.72 -15.10 8.54
N ILE A 112 0.71 -14.44 9.71
CA ILE A 112 1.46 -13.21 9.93
C ILE A 112 2.86 -13.57 10.44
N LEU A 113 3.88 -12.92 9.91
CA LEU A 113 5.25 -13.02 10.37
C LEU A 113 5.78 -11.67 10.79
N ASN A 114 6.59 -11.69 11.84
CA ASN A 114 7.27 -10.52 12.35
C ASN A 114 8.76 -10.66 12.06
N LEU A 115 9.27 -9.80 11.18
CA LEU A 115 10.63 -9.81 10.67
C LEU A 115 11.42 -8.62 11.21
N ASN A 116 12.73 -8.80 11.33
CA ASN A 116 13.61 -7.65 11.53
C ASN A 116 13.82 -6.93 10.20
N TRP A 117 13.89 -5.59 10.19
CA TRP A 117 14.10 -4.83 8.95
C TRP A 117 15.36 -5.24 8.19
N GLU A 118 16.37 -5.76 8.90
CA GLU A 118 17.63 -6.24 8.31
C GLU A 118 17.46 -7.48 7.43
N GLU A 119 16.40 -8.27 7.64
CA GLU A 119 16.05 -9.46 6.84
C GLU A 119 15.21 -9.11 5.60
N VAL A 120 14.86 -7.83 5.46
CA VAL A 120 14.01 -7.31 4.39
C VAL A 120 14.91 -6.59 3.40
N LEU A 121 15.11 -7.20 2.23
CA LEU A 121 15.96 -6.67 1.18
C LEU A 121 15.13 -5.83 0.20
N PRO A 122 15.69 -4.73 -0.34
CA PRO A 122 15.05 -4.03 -1.43
C PRO A 122 14.97 -4.95 -2.67
N PRO A 123 14.00 -4.74 -3.57
CA PRO A 123 13.95 -5.44 -4.84
C PRO A 123 15.25 -5.21 -5.64
N PRO A 124 15.71 -6.20 -6.43
CA PRO A 124 16.92 -6.06 -7.24
C PRO A 124 16.83 -4.85 -8.17
N ALA A 125 17.90 -4.07 -8.29
CA ALA A 125 17.93 -2.90 -9.17
C ALA A 125 17.66 -3.26 -10.65
N THR A 126 17.93 -4.52 -11.04
CA THR A 126 17.67 -5.07 -12.38
C THR A 126 16.19 -5.37 -12.65
N ALA A 127 15.32 -5.37 -11.63
CA ALA A 127 13.88 -5.62 -11.79
C ALA A 127 13.15 -4.48 -12.53
N GLY A 128 13.84 -3.38 -12.84
CA GLY A 128 13.30 -2.23 -13.56
C GLY A 128 12.34 -1.39 -12.71
N ARG A 129 11.68 -0.40 -13.33
CA ARG A 129 10.75 0.52 -12.62
C ARG A 129 9.32 -0.01 -12.49
N GLN A 130 9.01 -1.12 -13.16
CA GLN A 130 7.65 -1.66 -13.27
C GLN A 130 7.40 -2.88 -12.37
N HIS A 131 8.20 -3.11 -11.33
CA HIS A 131 7.86 -4.15 -10.35
C HIS A 131 6.77 -3.66 -9.37
N TYR A 132 5.96 -4.60 -8.88
CA TYR A 132 4.96 -4.39 -7.83
C TYR A 132 5.49 -4.78 -6.44
N LEU A 133 6.80 -4.74 -6.25
CA LEU A 133 7.45 -5.15 -5.01
C LEU A 133 7.88 -3.94 -4.19
N THR A 134 7.55 -3.92 -2.89
CA THR A 134 8.20 -3.01 -1.92
C THR A 134 9.50 -3.61 -1.40
N ALA A 135 9.54 -4.93 -1.21
CA ALA A 135 10.67 -5.64 -0.66
C ALA A 135 10.64 -7.14 -1.00
N ILE A 136 11.75 -7.80 -0.73
CA ILE A 136 11.91 -9.25 -0.82
C ILE A 136 12.53 -9.73 0.49
N THR A 137 12.05 -10.86 0.98
CA THR A 137 12.62 -11.51 2.17
C THR A 137 12.68 -13.02 1.95
N LYS A 138 13.35 -13.73 2.86
CA LYS A 138 13.53 -15.17 2.81
C LYS A 138 12.96 -15.78 4.09
N VAL A 139 11.97 -16.65 3.94
CA VAL A 139 11.29 -17.33 5.04
C VAL A 139 11.39 -18.84 4.80
N GLU A 140 11.95 -19.60 5.74
CA GLU A 140 12.08 -21.07 5.63
C GLU A 140 12.71 -21.52 4.29
N ASP A 141 13.78 -20.84 3.90
CA ASP A 141 14.45 -21.04 2.61
C ASP A 141 13.65 -20.73 1.33
N GLN A 142 12.46 -20.15 1.47
CA GLN A 142 11.63 -19.70 0.36
C GLN A 142 11.70 -18.18 0.20
N LEU A 143 11.78 -17.73 -1.05
CA LEU A 143 11.65 -16.31 -1.37
C LEU A 143 10.20 -15.87 -1.14
N VAL A 144 10.04 -14.75 -0.45
CA VAL A 144 8.75 -14.11 -0.20
C VAL A 144 8.80 -12.70 -0.75
N GLU A 145 7.86 -12.38 -1.63
CA GLU A 145 7.75 -11.09 -2.30
C GLU A 145 6.70 -10.21 -1.61
N VAL A 146 7.13 -9.07 -1.08
CA VAL A 146 6.23 -8.10 -0.43
C VAL A 146 5.65 -7.17 -1.50
N ILE A 147 4.34 -7.25 -1.70
CA ILE A 147 3.63 -6.53 -2.76
C ILE A 147 3.34 -5.08 -2.35
N ASP A 148 3.66 -4.15 -3.25
CA ASP A 148 3.23 -2.77 -3.21
C ASP A 148 1.79 -2.64 -3.74
N VAL A 149 0.82 -2.91 -2.86
CA VAL A 149 -0.58 -2.83 -3.25
C VAL A 149 -1.08 -1.39 -3.48
N GLU A 150 -0.36 -0.37 -2.98
CA GLU A 150 -0.70 1.03 -3.28
C GLU A 150 -0.45 1.33 -4.75
N LYS A 151 0.71 0.89 -5.26
CA LYS A 151 1.02 0.99 -6.69
C LYS A 151 0.01 0.23 -7.53
N VAL A 152 -0.37 -0.98 -7.11
CA VAL A 152 -1.43 -1.75 -7.78
C VAL A 152 -2.75 -0.97 -7.83
N LEU A 153 -3.16 -0.36 -6.72
CA LEU A 153 -4.38 0.44 -6.66
C LEU A 153 -4.34 1.68 -7.53
N ALA A 154 -3.20 2.38 -7.54
CA ALA A 154 -3.02 3.60 -8.35
C ALA A 154 -3.21 3.37 -9.85
N GLU A 155 -2.91 2.16 -10.34
CA GLU A 155 -3.08 1.79 -11.75
C GLU A 155 -4.53 1.38 -12.09
N ILE A 156 -5.27 0.85 -11.12
CA ILE A 156 -6.64 0.33 -11.33
C ILE A 156 -7.69 1.42 -11.07
N VAL A 157 -7.46 2.22 -10.03
CA VAL A 157 -8.34 3.30 -9.57
C VAL A 157 -7.52 4.59 -9.64
N PRO A 158 -7.52 5.29 -10.79
CA PRO A 158 -6.76 6.52 -10.92
C PRO A 158 -7.26 7.54 -9.90
N TYR A 159 -6.30 8.16 -9.20
CA TYR A 159 -6.59 9.19 -8.22
C TYR A 159 -6.75 10.55 -8.89
N ASP A 160 -7.74 11.32 -8.43
CA ASP A 160 -7.84 12.73 -8.77
C ASP A 160 -7.04 13.56 -7.75
N SER A 161 -5.90 14.11 -8.18
CA SER A 161 -5.09 15.03 -7.38
C SER A 161 -5.39 16.50 -7.70
N SER A 162 -6.47 16.80 -8.44
CA SER A 162 -6.83 18.16 -8.77
C SER A 162 -7.30 18.92 -7.52
N ILE A 163 -6.85 20.16 -7.40
CA ILE A 163 -7.35 21.08 -6.38
C ILE A 163 -8.49 21.89 -7.02
N SER A 164 -9.61 22.03 -6.29
CA SER A 164 -10.74 22.81 -6.78
C SER A 164 -10.31 24.28 -7.05
N PRO A 165 -10.80 24.92 -8.12
CA PRO A 165 -10.42 26.29 -8.47
C PRO A 165 -10.65 27.29 -7.33
N GLU A 166 -11.72 27.09 -6.56
CA GLU A 166 -12.07 27.91 -5.39
C GLU A 166 -10.98 27.88 -4.32
N ARG A 167 -10.38 26.70 -4.09
CA ARG A 167 -9.27 26.56 -3.13
C ARG A 167 -8.00 27.20 -3.66
N LEU A 168 -7.70 27.05 -4.96
CA LEU A 168 -6.54 27.68 -5.58
C LEU A 168 -6.62 29.22 -5.57
N ALA A 169 -7.82 29.79 -5.55
CA ALA A 169 -8.05 31.22 -5.46
C ALA A 169 -7.94 31.79 -4.03
N ASP A 170 -7.67 30.95 -3.01
CA ASP A 170 -7.52 31.41 -1.64
C ASP A 170 -6.26 32.30 -1.50
N PRO A 171 -6.40 33.58 -1.08
CA PRO A 171 -5.26 34.49 -0.89
C PRO A 171 -4.19 33.98 0.08
N VAL A 172 -4.52 33.05 0.97
CA VAL A 172 -3.56 32.41 1.88
C VAL A 172 -2.50 31.62 1.09
N LEU A 173 -2.85 31.06 -0.06
CA LEU A 173 -1.94 30.24 -0.88
C LEU A 173 -0.85 31.05 -1.58
N GLU A 174 -1.05 32.35 -1.79
CA GLU A 174 0.02 33.22 -2.32
C GLU A 174 1.25 33.21 -1.39
N HIS A 175 1.05 33.06 -0.08
CA HIS A 175 2.14 32.94 0.88
C HIS A 175 2.86 31.59 0.83
N ALA A 176 2.25 30.57 0.22
CA ALA A 176 2.84 29.24 0.06
C ALA A 176 3.77 29.16 -1.16
N LYS A 177 3.56 30.03 -2.16
CA LYS A 177 4.34 30.04 -3.39
C LYS A 177 5.82 30.29 -3.12
N GLY A 178 6.68 29.46 -3.71
CA GLY A 178 8.13 29.51 -3.53
C GLY A 178 8.62 28.97 -2.19
N ARG A 179 7.74 28.55 -1.27
CA ARG A 179 8.18 27.82 -0.07
C ARG A 179 8.66 26.43 -0.46
N GLU A 180 9.59 25.93 0.34
CA GLU A 180 10.14 24.59 0.19
C GLU A 180 9.53 23.65 1.23
N VAL A 181 9.15 22.44 0.81
CA VAL A 181 8.63 21.39 1.70
C VAL A 181 9.37 20.10 1.42
N LEU A 182 9.87 19.46 2.47
CA LEU A 182 10.41 18.11 2.41
C LEU A 182 9.32 17.10 2.82
N CYS A 183 8.86 16.31 1.85
CA CYS A 183 7.98 15.18 2.09
C CYS A 183 8.82 13.90 2.28
N VAL A 184 8.54 13.15 3.35
CA VAL A 184 9.21 11.89 3.65
C VAL A 184 8.14 10.82 3.86
N ASP A 185 8.12 9.82 2.98
CA ASP A 185 7.11 8.76 2.97
C ASP A 185 7.70 7.53 2.24
N ASP A 186 7.37 6.32 2.68
CA ASP A 186 7.83 5.07 2.06
C ASP A 186 6.96 4.64 0.86
N SER A 187 5.80 5.28 0.67
CA SER A 187 4.94 5.13 -0.49
C SER A 187 5.34 6.08 -1.62
N GLY A 188 5.87 5.51 -2.71
CA GLY A 188 6.14 6.27 -3.93
C GLY A 188 4.88 6.89 -4.55
N VAL A 189 3.73 6.25 -4.36
CA VAL A 189 2.42 6.76 -4.81
C VAL A 189 2.04 8.01 -4.02
N ALA A 190 2.17 7.97 -2.68
CA ALA A 190 1.89 9.13 -1.83
C ALA A 190 2.83 10.30 -2.15
N LEU A 191 4.14 10.05 -2.33
CA LEU A 191 5.10 11.09 -2.72
C LEU A 191 4.76 11.71 -4.10
N ALA A 192 4.32 10.92 -5.07
CA ALA A 192 3.89 11.41 -6.37
C ALA A 192 2.64 12.29 -6.24
N GLN A 193 1.67 11.89 -5.43
CA GLN A 193 0.46 12.67 -5.15
C GLN A 193 0.80 13.99 -4.43
N LEU A 194 1.63 13.96 -3.39
CA LEU A 194 2.08 15.16 -2.67
C LEU A 194 2.78 16.14 -3.61
N ARG A 195 3.68 15.63 -4.48
CA ARG A 195 4.35 16.46 -5.48
C ARG A 195 3.37 17.09 -6.46
N SER A 196 2.40 16.32 -6.96
CA SER A 196 1.36 16.80 -7.88
C SER A 196 0.49 17.89 -7.25
N THR A 197 0.00 17.64 -6.03
CA THR A 197 -0.90 18.54 -5.31
C THR A 197 -0.19 19.81 -4.85
N LEU A 198 0.94 19.71 -4.14
CA LEU A 198 1.68 20.87 -3.65
C LEU A 198 2.34 21.66 -4.80
N GLY A 199 2.72 21.00 -5.89
CA GLY A 199 3.22 21.66 -7.09
C GLY A 199 2.21 22.61 -7.73
N GLN A 200 0.91 22.27 -7.70
CA GLN A 200 -0.17 23.18 -8.15
C GLN A 200 -0.26 24.46 -7.31
N LEU A 201 0.24 24.43 -6.07
CA LEU A 201 0.30 25.59 -5.16
C LEU A 201 1.58 26.43 -5.34
N GLY A 202 2.45 26.06 -6.29
CA GLY A 202 3.75 26.72 -6.48
C GLY A 202 4.76 26.45 -5.36
N ILE A 203 4.54 25.41 -4.55
CA ILE A 203 5.48 24.95 -3.52
C ILE A 203 6.56 24.10 -4.18
N ILE A 204 7.81 24.30 -3.76
CA ILE A 204 8.95 23.48 -4.19
C ILE A 204 8.99 22.22 -3.31
N VAL A 205 8.70 21.07 -3.90
CA VAL A 205 8.58 19.80 -3.18
C VAL A 205 9.86 18.98 -3.32
N HIS A 206 10.52 18.75 -2.19
CA HIS A 206 11.59 17.76 -2.04
C HIS A 206 11.02 16.46 -1.51
N THR A 207 11.56 15.32 -1.94
CA THR A 207 11.06 14.00 -1.54
C THR A 207 12.19 13.11 -1.03
N ALA A 208 11.91 12.30 -0.02
CA ALA A 208 12.76 11.20 0.43
C ALA A 208 11.89 9.96 0.73
N SER A 209 12.41 8.78 0.41
CA SER A 209 11.68 7.51 0.54
C SER A 209 11.75 6.88 1.93
N ASP A 210 12.52 7.47 2.84
CA ASP A 210 12.73 6.99 4.20
C ASP A 210 13.31 8.11 5.08
N GLY A 211 13.23 7.91 6.40
CA GLY A 211 13.71 8.88 7.39
C GLY A 211 15.21 9.15 7.33
N LEU A 212 16.03 8.15 6.98
CA LEU A 212 17.49 8.31 6.89
C LEU A 212 17.87 9.26 5.74
N LYS A 213 17.27 9.09 4.56
CA LYS A 213 17.45 9.97 3.41
C LYS A 213 16.88 11.37 3.67
N GLY A 214 15.72 11.44 4.35
CA GLY A 214 15.12 12.71 4.77
C GLY A 214 16.06 13.50 5.70
N LEU A 215 16.59 12.84 6.73
CA LEU A 215 17.57 13.42 7.65
C LEU A 215 18.86 13.85 6.93
N GLY A 216 19.35 13.04 5.98
CA GLY A 216 20.51 13.39 5.17
C GLY A 216 20.31 14.69 4.37
N LYS A 217 19.12 14.89 3.79
CA LYS A 217 18.76 16.15 3.11
C LYS A 217 18.73 17.33 4.07
N LEU A 218 18.07 17.18 5.21
CA LEU A 218 17.99 18.25 6.23
C LEU A 218 19.38 18.67 6.72
N LYS A 219 20.27 17.71 6.96
CA LYS A 219 21.67 17.99 7.36
C LYS A 219 22.49 18.66 6.26
N ALA A 220 22.17 18.42 4.98
CA ALA A 220 22.86 19.07 3.87
C ALA A 220 22.36 20.51 3.60
N TRP A 221 21.20 20.87 4.16
CA TRP A 221 20.63 22.22 4.06
C TRP A 221 20.93 23.12 5.27
N ALA A 222 21.35 22.53 6.39
CA ALA A 222 21.79 23.24 7.60
C ALA A 222 23.22 23.77 7.44
#